data_AF-A0A1I7UPB2-F1
#
_entry.id   AF-A0A1I7UPB2-F1
#
_cell.length_a   1.000
_cell.length_b   1.000
_cell.length_c   1.000
_cell.angle_alpha   90.00
_cell.angle_beta   90.00
_cell.angle_gamma   90.00
#
_symmetry.space_group_name_H-M   'P 1'
#
loop_
_entity.id
_entity.type
_entity.pdbx_description
1 polymer ?
#
loop_
_entity_poly.entity_id
_entity_poly.type
_entity_poly.pdbx_seq_one_letter_code
_entity_poly.pdbx_strand_id
1 'polypeptide(L)'
;MAEHFLTDRKYLPIAARYEFLRGFPILKAYRNFCQAVGNDAMNYKDFDFWWFRFSKGNFDLDTQPPQTADLNSFPDHIIGKIIGKTGYAARCLFRKTSKKYRKAVDSIPFVIDRLKFEHREQSSSLEFNGFEIQFYRRIGVYGKYKYPNRIMCRSKNYSKLAVNELVFIFGLKNVRVKKFTMYVNGRYVNENLDILKSLDFKFRVETFKFNFGWIRFGEEDLINVQDEVMKILPYLEPRVLQNVEFHINYRELKLETNRIVKTLQWKYLKRVNIYGNVVISTKSLTRFKKLSVLNYNFLLLSNF
;
A
#
# COMPACT_ATOMS: atom_id res chain seq x y z
N MET A 1 49.44 6.79 2.74
CA MET A 1 48.71 6.02 3.79
C MET A 1 47.72 5.04 3.17
N ALA A 2 46.82 5.46 2.26
CA ALA A 2 45.90 4.57 1.55
C ALA A 2 46.60 3.43 0.77
N GLU A 3 47.75 3.69 0.14
CA GLU A 3 48.51 2.71 -0.64
C GLU A 3 49.05 1.52 0.21
N HIS A 4 49.30 1.72 1.51
CA HIS A 4 49.75 0.66 2.42
C HIS A 4 48.60 -0.24 2.93
N PHE A 5 47.37 0.27 2.97
CA PHE A 5 46.20 -0.53 3.38
C PHE A 5 45.70 -1.45 2.26
N LEU A 6 45.94 -1.09 1.00
CA LEU A 6 45.51 -1.88 -0.17
C LEU A 6 46.48 -3.01 -0.53
N THR A 7 47.74 -2.93 -0.07
CA THR A 7 48.78 -3.94 -0.35
C THR A 7 48.70 -5.15 0.60
N ASP A 8 48.06 -5.02 1.76
CA ASP A 8 47.84 -6.14 2.68
C ASP A 8 46.45 -6.07 3.35
N ARG A 9 45.57 -6.99 2.94
CA ARG A 9 44.17 -7.06 3.37
C ARG A 9 44.00 -7.20 4.89
N LYS A 10 45.04 -7.61 5.63
CA LYS A 10 44.99 -7.74 7.10
C LYS A 10 44.84 -6.41 7.84
N TYR A 11 45.11 -5.27 7.19
CA TYR A 11 44.97 -3.95 7.82
C TYR A 11 43.56 -3.36 7.70
N LEU A 12 42.71 -3.90 6.82
CA LEU A 12 41.33 -3.42 6.62
C LEU A 12 40.45 -3.63 7.88
N PRO A 13 40.49 -4.78 8.57
CA PRO A 13 39.78 -4.97 9.84
C PRO A 13 40.23 -4.00 10.95
N ILE A 14 41.50 -3.58 10.95
CA ILE A 14 42.03 -2.61 11.92
C ILE A 14 41.42 -1.23 11.68
N ALA A 15 41.32 -0.81 10.42
CA ALA A 15 40.64 0.44 10.05
C ALA A 15 39.12 0.38 10.34
N ALA A 16 38.47 -0.77 10.14
CA ALA A 16 37.08 -0.97 10.54
C ALA A 16 36.90 -0.88 12.08
N ARG A 17 37.85 -1.44 12.85
CA ARG A 17 37.88 -1.34 14.31
C ARG A 17 38.04 0.10 14.78
N TYR A 18 38.91 0.88 14.12
CA TYR A 18 39.06 2.30 14.41
C TYR A 18 37.72 3.03 14.26
N GLU A 19 37.01 2.82 13.16
CA GLU A 19 35.69 3.42 12.96
C GLU A 19 34.64 2.95 13.98
N PHE A 20 34.71 1.69 14.43
CA PHE A 20 33.87 1.17 15.52
C PHE A 20 34.13 1.90 16.85
N LEU A 21 35.40 2.08 17.23
CA LEU A 21 35.79 2.75 18.48
C LEU A 21 35.39 4.23 18.51
N ARG A 22 35.19 4.87 17.35
CA ARG A 22 34.68 6.24 17.25
C ARG A 22 33.19 6.36 17.64
N GLY A 23 32.48 5.25 17.80
CA GLY A 23 31.11 5.22 18.31
C GLY A 23 30.04 5.74 17.34
N PHE A 24 30.35 5.85 16.04
CA PHE A 24 29.35 6.24 15.05
C PHE A 24 28.36 5.10 14.76
N PRO A 25 27.13 5.41 14.31
CA PRO A 25 26.25 4.40 13.72
C PRO A 25 26.93 3.70 12.55
N ILE A 26 26.76 2.37 12.43
CA ILE A 26 27.48 1.51 11.47
C ILE A 26 27.51 2.04 10.04
N LEU A 27 26.39 2.57 9.52
CA LEU A 27 26.32 3.12 8.16
C LEU A 27 27.19 4.38 7.99
N LYS A 28 27.30 5.21 9.04
CA LYS A 28 28.18 6.38 9.02
C LYS A 28 29.64 5.95 9.15
N ALA A 29 29.93 5.00 10.03
CA ALA A 29 31.25 4.40 10.16
C ALA A 29 31.75 3.78 8.85
N TYR A 30 30.91 3.02 8.15
CA TYR A 30 31.25 2.45 6.84
C TYR A 30 31.53 3.53 5.79
N ARG A 31 30.73 4.61 5.74
CA ARG A 31 30.98 5.73 4.83
C ARG A 31 32.31 6.41 5.11
N ASN A 32 32.63 6.66 6.38
CA ASN A 32 33.92 7.22 6.77
C ASN A 32 35.07 6.29 6.38
N PHE A 33 34.92 4.99 6.63
CA PHE A 33 35.88 3.96 6.23
C PHE A 33 36.14 4.01 4.72
N CYS A 34 35.08 3.99 3.90
CA CYS A 34 35.20 4.08 2.44
C CYS A 34 35.87 5.38 1.99
N GLN A 35 35.58 6.51 2.64
CA GLN A 35 36.21 7.80 2.34
C GLN A 35 37.71 7.81 2.67
N ALA A 36 38.12 7.16 3.76
CA ALA A 36 39.51 7.17 4.23
C ALA A 36 40.38 6.11 3.52
N VAL A 37 39.82 4.92 3.26
CA VAL A 37 40.56 3.74 2.80
C VAL A 37 40.28 3.41 1.32
N GLY A 38 39.16 3.88 0.78
CA GLY A 38 38.73 3.65 -0.59
C GLY A 38 37.41 2.85 -0.66
N ASN A 39 36.58 3.15 -1.67
CA ASN A 39 35.27 2.52 -1.85
C ASN A 39 35.34 1.02 -2.13
N ASP A 40 36.42 0.56 -2.77
CA ASP A 40 36.62 -0.85 -3.14
C ASP A 40 37.47 -1.63 -2.13
N ALA A 41 37.89 -0.99 -1.03
CA ALA A 41 38.78 -1.59 -0.04
C ALA A 41 38.11 -2.74 0.73
N MET A 42 36.86 -2.56 1.16
CA MET A 42 36.05 -3.58 1.82
C MET A 42 34.58 -3.33 1.52
N ASN A 43 33.84 -4.36 1.11
CA ASN A 43 32.41 -4.22 0.90
C ASN A 43 31.66 -4.12 2.23
N TYR A 44 30.40 -3.65 2.18
CA TYR A 44 29.61 -3.45 3.39
C TYR A 44 29.38 -4.74 4.19
N LYS A 45 29.26 -5.91 3.55
CA LYS A 45 29.00 -7.17 4.25
C LYS A 45 30.20 -7.59 5.09
N ASP A 46 31.41 -7.48 4.54
CA ASP A 46 32.64 -7.78 5.27
C ASP A 46 32.85 -6.77 6.41
N PHE A 47 32.52 -5.49 6.16
CA PHE A 47 32.56 -4.46 7.20
C PHE A 47 31.56 -4.74 8.32
N ASP A 48 30.33 -5.12 7.99
CA ASP A 48 29.26 -5.48 8.94
C ASP A 48 29.63 -6.72 9.77
N PHE A 49 30.28 -7.71 9.17
CA PHE A 49 30.84 -8.86 9.88
C PHE A 49 31.85 -8.43 10.96
N TRP A 50 32.83 -7.60 10.60
CA TRP A 50 33.83 -7.09 11.55
C TRP A 50 33.20 -6.21 12.62
N TRP A 51 32.29 -5.33 12.22
CA TRP A 51 31.53 -4.49 13.14
C TRP A 51 30.77 -5.30 14.18
N PHE A 52 30.06 -6.34 13.74
CA PHE A 52 29.32 -7.21 14.63
C PHE A 52 30.25 -7.96 15.60
N ARG A 53 31.39 -8.47 15.13
CA ARG A 53 32.43 -9.09 15.98
C ARG A 53 32.89 -8.13 17.09
N PHE A 54 33.26 -6.90 16.72
CA PHE A 54 33.70 -5.88 17.67
C PHE A 54 32.60 -5.49 18.66
N SER A 55 31.35 -5.43 18.20
CA SER A 55 30.18 -5.16 19.07
C SER A 55 29.96 -6.24 20.14
N LYS A 56 30.45 -7.46 19.92
CA LYS A 56 30.43 -8.57 20.88
C LYS A 56 31.69 -8.65 21.76
N GLY A 57 32.59 -7.66 21.67
CA GLY A 57 33.86 -7.64 22.38
C GLY A 57 34.93 -8.57 21.78
N ASN A 58 34.68 -9.15 20.60
CA ASN A 58 35.66 -9.99 19.92
C ASN A 58 36.49 -9.14 18.96
N PHE A 59 37.74 -8.84 19.37
CA PHE A 59 38.69 -8.01 18.63
C PHE A 59 39.80 -8.81 17.93
N ASP A 60 39.71 -10.14 17.94
CA ASP A 60 40.64 -11.00 17.21
C ASP A 60 40.47 -10.82 15.69
N LEU A 61 41.59 -10.77 14.99
CA LEU A 61 41.73 -10.52 13.56
C LEU A 61 42.10 -11.78 12.75
N ASP A 62 42.37 -12.91 13.41
CA ASP A 62 42.78 -14.17 12.79
C ASP A 62 41.58 -14.97 12.24
N THR A 63 40.58 -14.25 11.74
CA THR A 63 39.39 -14.80 11.09
C THR A 63 39.20 -14.15 9.73
N GLN A 64 38.50 -14.83 8.83
CA GLN A 64 37.98 -14.19 7.63
C GLN A 64 36.46 -14.04 7.75
N PRO A 65 35.87 -12.98 7.17
CA PRO A 65 34.44 -12.94 6.95
C PRO A 65 34.02 -14.23 6.23
N PRO A 66 32.99 -14.94 6.72
CA PRO A 66 32.50 -16.11 6.00
C PRO A 66 32.04 -15.66 4.61
N GLN A 67 32.24 -16.51 3.60
CA GLN A 67 31.55 -16.33 2.33
C GLN A 67 30.04 -16.46 2.60
N THR A 68 29.41 -15.33 2.91
CA THR A 68 27.97 -15.29 3.12
C THR A 68 27.30 -15.54 1.79
N ALA A 69 26.44 -16.56 1.76
CA ALA A 69 25.53 -16.80 0.65
C ALA A 69 24.79 -15.49 0.34
N ASP A 70 25.01 -14.93 -0.85
CA ASP A 70 24.23 -13.78 -1.29
C ASP A 70 22.76 -14.18 -1.40
N LEU A 71 21.83 -13.23 -1.25
CA LEU A 71 20.40 -13.55 -1.37
C LEU A 71 20.10 -14.24 -2.71
N ASN A 72 20.83 -13.87 -3.76
CA ASN A 72 20.71 -14.47 -5.09
C ASN A 72 21.16 -15.95 -5.15
N SER A 73 22.04 -16.37 -4.24
CA SER A 73 22.54 -17.74 -4.15
C SER A 73 21.56 -18.71 -3.48
N PHE A 74 20.53 -18.20 -2.80
CA PHE A 74 19.51 -19.08 -2.25
C PHE A 74 18.68 -19.77 -3.36
N PRO A 75 18.33 -21.05 -3.16
CA PRO A 75 17.38 -21.75 -4.01
C PRO A 75 16.04 -21.02 -4.10
N ASP A 76 15.39 -21.09 -5.26
CA ASP A 76 14.15 -20.37 -5.53
C ASP A 76 13.03 -20.67 -4.53
N HIS A 77 12.96 -21.90 -4.02
CA HIS A 77 11.96 -22.28 -3.02
C HIS A 77 12.17 -21.60 -1.67
N ILE A 78 13.41 -21.28 -1.28
CA ILE A 78 13.73 -20.52 -0.05
C ILE A 78 13.33 -19.06 -0.23
N ILE A 79 13.70 -18.46 -1.37
CA ILE A 79 13.28 -17.11 -1.74
C ILE A 79 11.75 -17.00 -1.74
N GLY A 80 11.06 -18.01 -2.28
CA GLY A 80 9.60 -18.08 -2.25
C GLY A 80 9.04 -18.10 -0.82
N LYS A 81 9.62 -18.89 0.08
CA LYS A 81 9.23 -18.91 1.51
C LYS A 81 9.44 -17.55 2.19
N ILE A 82 10.55 -16.86 1.90
CA ILE A 82 10.83 -15.51 2.44
C ILE A 82 9.78 -14.52 1.94
N ILE A 83 9.59 -14.41 0.62
CA ILE A 83 8.60 -13.51 0.00
C ILE A 83 7.19 -13.82 0.50
N GLY A 84 6.83 -15.10 0.66
CA GLY A 84 5.55 -15.54 1.19
C GLY A 84 5.26 -15.02 2.60
N LYS A 85 6.28 -14.84 3.43
CA LYS A 85 6.19 -14.29 4.79
C LYS A 85 6.31 -12.76 4.85
N THR A 86 6.62 -12.10 3.74
CA THR A 86 6.81 -10.64 3.71
C THR A 86 5.52 -9.86 3.47
N GLY A 87 5.42 -8.70 4.11
CA GLY A 87 4.35 -7.73 3.87
C GLY A 87 4.51 -6.98 2.55
N TYR A 88 3.52 -6.13 2.25
CA TYR A 88 3.44 -5.40 0.98
C TYR A 88 4.71 -4.63 0.62
N ALA A 89 5.23 -3.80 1.54
CA ALA A 89 6.39 -2.95 1.25
C ALA A 89 7.62 -3.77 0.82
N ALA A 90 7.92 -4.85 1.56
CA ALA A 90 9.00 -5.75 1.23
C ALA A 90 8.76 -6.49 -0.10
N ARG A 91 7.53 -6.96 -0.37
CA ARG A 91 7.18 -7.56 -1.68
C ARG A 91 7.39 -6.58 -2.83
N CYS A 92 7.02 -5.32 -2.67
CA CYS A 92 7.25 -4.27 -3.67
C CYS A 92 8.74 -4.04 -3.94
N LEU A 93 9.57 -4.05 -2.89
CA LEU A 93 11.03 -3.96 -3.02
C LEU A 93 11.59 -5.18 -3.77
N PHE A 94 11.22 -6.40 -3.37
CA PHE A 94 11.62 -7.63 -4.08
C PHE A 94 11.26 -7.56 -5.56
N ARG A 95 10.03 -7.15 -5.90
CA ARG A 95 9.58 -7.07 -7.28
C ARG A 95 10.36 -6.07 -8.15
N LYS A 96 10.89 -5.01 -7.55
CA LYS A 96 11.63 -3.94 -8.23
C LYS A 96 13.12 -4.25 -8.42
N THR A 97 13.71 -5.13 -7.62
CA THR A 97 15.16 -5.35 -7.61
C THR A 97 15.70 -6.26 -8.71
N SER A 98 15.03 -7.37 -9.04
CA SER A 98 15.52 -8.28 -10.10
C SER A 98 14.40 -9.03 -10.83
N LYS A 99 14.70 -9.56 -12.02
CA LYS A 99 13.76 -10.42 -12.78
C LYS A 99 13.42 -11.70 -12.01
N LYS A 100 14.40 -12.30 -11.29
CA LYS A 100 14.22 -13.48 -10.44
C LYS A 100 13.18 -13.20 -9.35
N TYR A 101 13.39 -12.14 -8.56
CA TYR A 101 12.47 -11.78 -7.48
C TYR A 101 11.11 -11.31 -7.98
N ARG A 102 11.05 -10.61 -9.13
CA ARG A 102 9.79 -10.24 -9.76
C ARG A 102 8.93 -11.46 -10.09
N LYS A 103 9.51 -12.48 -10.73
CA LYS A 103 8.82 -13.74 -11.03
C LYS A 103 8.34 -14.44 -9.75
N ALA A 104 9.18 -14.48 -8.72
CA ALA A 104 8.82 -15.08 -7.43
C ALA A 104 7.70 -14.31 -6.71
N VAL A 105 7.71 -12.98 -6.70
CA VAL A 105 6.62 -12.17 -6.14
C VAL A 105 5.33 -12.40 -6.90
N ASP A 106 5.39 -12.36 -8.24
CA ASP A 106 4.20 -12.49 -9.09
C ASP A 106 3.58 -13.91 -9.04
N SER A 107 4.34 -14.95 -8.67
CA SER A 107 3.84 -16.33 -8.54
C SER A 107 3.20 -16.62 -7.18
N ILE A 108 3.44 -15.80 -6.15
CA ILE A 108 2.99 -16.06 -4.79
C ILE A 108 1.76 -15.19 -4.48
N PRO A 109 0.59 -15.82 -4.18
CA PRO A 109 -0.60 -15.07 -3.80
C PRO A 109 -0.35 -14.10 -2.66
N PHE A 110 -1.00 -12.93 -2.73
CA PHE A 110 -0.99 -11.94 -1.68
C PHE A 110 -2.42 -11.60 -1.30
N VAL A 111 -2.75 -11.75 -0.03
CA VAL A 111 -4.06 -11.42 0.50
C VAL A 111 -3.94 -10.18 1.36
N ILE A 112 -4.64 -9.12 0.96
CA ILE A 112 -4.80 -7.91 1.76
C ILE A 112 -6.12 -8.05 2.50
N ASP A 113 -6.07 -8.14 3.83
CA ASP A 113 -7.28 -8.32 4.64
C ASP A 113 -8.15 -7.07 4.60
N ARG A 114 -7.51 -5.90 4.73
CA ARG A 114 -8.17 -4.60 4.65
C ARG A 114 -7.31 -3.66 3.84
N LEU A 115 -7.87 -3.11 2.77
CA LEU A 115 -7.35 -1.99 2.02
C LEU A 115 -8.28 -0.81 2.25
N LYS A 116 -7.76 0.33 2.69
CA LYS A 116 -8.50 1.57 2.82
C LYS A 116 -7.85 2.63 1.95
N PHE A 117 -8.65 3.31 1.15
CA PHE A 117 -8.27 4.50 0.40
C PHE A 117 -9.08 5.69 0.91
N GLU A 118 -8.41 6.74 1.32
CA GLU A 118 -9.03 7.95 1.82
C GLU A 118 -8.47 9.16 1.10
N HIS A 119 -9.36 10.00 0.58
CA HIS A 119 -8.99 11.26 -0.05
C HIS A 119 -9.57 12.44 0.72
N ARG A 120 -8.76 13.49 0.87
CA ARG A 120 -9.07 14.76 1.52
C ARG A 120 -8.41 15.91 0.74
N GLU A 121 -8.90 17.12 0.94
CA GLU A 121 -8.46 18.34 0.25
C GLU A 121 -6.93 18.57 0.24
N GLN A 122 -6.22 18.14 1.29
CA GLN A 122 -4.77 18.36 1.44
C GLN A 122 -3.96 17.07 1.54
N SER A 123 -4.61 15.91 1.48
CA SER A 123 -3.93 14.63 1.64
C SER A 123 -4.73 13.44 1.09
N SER A 124 -4.04 12.37 0.76
CA SER A 124 -4.63 11.07 0.48
C SER A 124 -3.86 10.01 1.23
N SER A 125 -4.51 8.95 1.67
CA SER A 125 -3.83 7.83 2.30
C SER A 125 -4.33 6.49 1.77
N LEU A 126 -3.39 5.54 1.79
CA LEU A 126 -3.63 4.12 1.58
C LEU A 126 -3.22 3.39 2.84
N GLU A 127 -4.12 2.59 3.37
CA GLU A 127 -3.83 1.72 4.51
C GLU A 127 -4.07 0.27 4.10
N PHE A 128 -3.09 -0.60 4.33
CA PHE A 128 -3.22 -2.03 4.11
C PHE A 128 -2.58 -2.82 5.25
N ASN A 129 -3.35 -3.72 5.85
CA ASN A 129 -2.91 -4.56 6.97
C ASN A 129 -2.18 -3.78 8.11
N GLY A 130 -2.64 -2.56 8.41
CA GLY A 130 -2.08 -1.70 9.46
C GLY A 130 -0.85 -0.87 9.07
N PHE A 131 -0.38 -0.99 7.82
CA PHE A 131 0.63 -0.10 7.25
C PHE A 131 -0.04 1.00 6.44
N GLU A 132 0.43 2.24 6.60
CA GLU A 132 -0.15 3.42 5.96
C GLU A 132 0.87 4.14 5.06
N ILE A 133 0.46 4.50 3.85
CA ILE A 133 1.17 5.44 2.99
C ILE A 133 0.32 6.70 2.91
N GLN A 134 0.84 7.80 3.42
CA GLN A 134 0.18 9.09 3.42
C GLN A 134 0.87 10.03 2.43
N PHE A 135 0.09 10.55 1.49
CA PHE A 135 0.50 11.54 0.50
C PHE A 135 -0.13 12.88 0.88
N TYR A 136 0.65 13.96 0.93
CA TYR A 136 0.12 15.27 1.34
C TYR A 136 0.74 16.43 0.57
N ARG A 137 -0.02 17.51 0.44
CA ARG A 137 0.39 18.72 -0.30
C ARG A 137 1.47 19.50 0.43
N ARG A 138 1.32 19.70 1.75
CA ARG A 138 2.23 20.46 2.62
C ARG A 138 2.45 19.71 3.94
N ILE A 139 3.67 19.74 4.50
CA ILE A 139 3.96 19.14 5.81
C ILE A 139 3.22 19.96 6.86
N GLY A 140 2.15 19.42 7.44
CA GLY A 140 1.56 19.93 8.68
C GLY A 140 2.39 19.50 9.90
N VAL A 141 2.07 20.03 11.08
CA VAL A 141 2.76 19.70 12.35
C VAL A 141 2.78 18.19 12.63
N TYR A 142 1.73 17.47 12.21
CA TYR A 142 1.60 16.01 12.34
C TYR A 142 2.59 15.20 11.48
N GLY A 143 3.23 15.80 10.47
CA GLY A 143 4.24 15.13 9.65
C GLY A 143 5.63 15.05 10.29
N LYS A 144 5.79 15.57 11.51
CA LYS A 144 7.04 15.47 12.28
C LYS A 144 7.16 14.16 13.07
N TYR A 145 6.04 13.48 13.33
CA TYR A 145 6.04 12.24 14.11
C TYR A 145 6.29 11.03 13.21
N LYS A 146 7.40 10.32 13.44
CA LYS A 146 7.68 9.03 12.80
C LYS A 146 6.85 7.95 13.47
N TYR A 147 5.81 7.48 12.78
CA TYR A 147 5.10 6.26 13.17
C TYR A 147 5.77 5.07 12.47
N PRO A 148 6.09 3.97 13.18
CA PRO A 148 6.87 2.86 12.62
C PRO A 148 6.18 2.17 11.43
N ASN A 149 4.85 2.27 11.33
CA ASN A 149 4.05 1.64 10.27
C ASN A 149 3.49 2.67 9.26
N ARG A 150 4.16 3.81 9.08
CA ARG A 150 3.70 4.87 8.17
C ARG A 150 4.82 5.41 7.28
N ILE A 151 4.55 5.49 5.98
CA ILE A 151 5.35 6.25 5.01
C ILE A 151 4.64 7.58 4.73
N MET A 152 5.44 8.65 4.68
CA MET A 152 4.96 10.01 4.47
C MET A 152 5.59 10.61 3.21
N CYS A 153 4.77 10.92 2.22
CA CYS A 153 5.18 11.40 0.90
C CYS A 153 4.65 12.83 0.66
N ARG A 154 5.55 13.82 0.63
CA ARG A 154 5.19 15.19 0.28
C ARG A 154 5.18 15.38 -1.24
N SER A 155 4.07 15.84 -1.80
CA SER A 155 4.02 16.22 -3.22
C SER A 155 2.87 17.19 -3.49
N LYS A 156 3.07 18.15 -4.41
CA LYS A 156 1.96 18.95 -4.95
C LYS A 156 0.93 18.08 -5.69
N ASN A 157 1.38 16.94 -6.25
CA ASN A 157 0.56 15.96 -6.98
C ASN A 157 0.17 14.76 -6.09
N TYR A 158 -0.01 14.98 -4.78
CA TYR A 158 -0.26 13.92 -3.80
C TYR A 158 -1.42 12.98 -4.20
N SER A 159 -2.51 13.53 -4.74
CA SER A 159 -3.67 12.77 -5.17
C SER A 159 -3.34 11.77 -6.28
N LYS A 160 -2.60 12.22 -7.29
CA LYS A 160 -2.19 11.38 -8.43
C LYS A 160 -1.26 10.26 -7.97
N LEU A 161 -0.33 10.55 -7.07
CA LEU A 161 0.55 9.54 -6.49
C LEU A 161 -0.22 8.48 -5.70
N ALA A 162 -1.21 8.90 -4.91
CA ALA A 162 -2.05 7.97 -4.17
C ALA A 162 -2.88 7.07 -5.10
N VAL A 163 -3.49 7.63 -6.15
CA VAL A 163 -4.24 6.82 -7.13
C VAL A 163 -3.30 5.87 -7.89
N ASN A 164 -2.11 6.33 -8.30
CA ASN A 164 -1.13 5.47 -8.95
C ASN A 164 -0.69 4.30 -8.05
N GLU A 165 -0.54 4.54 -6.75
CA GLU A 165 -0.22 3.48 -5.80
C GLU A 165 -1.37 2.48 -5.66
N LEU A 166 -2.63 2.97 -5.62
CA LEU A 166 -3.82 2.11 -5.63
C LEU A 166 -3.87 1.24 -6.90
N VAL A 167 -3.66 1.84 -8.08
CA VAL A 167 -3.61 1.13 -9.36
C VAL A 167 -2.49 0.11 -9.36
N PHE A 168 -1.31 0.48 -8.87
CA PHE A 168 -0.17 -0.41 -8.76
C PHE A 168 -0.48 -1.63 -7.90
N ILE A 169 -1.12 -1.46 -6.73
CA ILE A 169 -1.54 -2.56 -5.84
C ILE A 169 -2.43 -3.55 -6.61
N PHE A 170 -3.44 -3.06 -7.32
CA PHE A 170 -4.35 -3.94 -8.04
C PHE A 170 -3.75 -4.55 -9.31
N GLY A 171 -2.76 -3.90 -9.91
CA GLY A 171 -2.02 -4.43 -11.07
C GLY A 171 -1.02 -5.53 -10.72
N LEU A 172 -0.78 -5.79 -9.43
CA LEU A 172 0.04 -6.92 -9.00
C LEU A 172 -0.69 -8.24 -9.28
N LYS A 173 0.04 -9.18 -9.91
CA LYS A 173 -0.49 -10.53 -10.16
C LYS A 173 -0.77 -11.24 -8.84
N ASN A 174 -1.85 -12.01 -8.82
CA ASN A 174 -2.25 -12.84 -7.67
C ASN A 174 -2.51 -12.06 -6.37
N VAL A 175 -2.86 -10.77 -6.47
CA VAL A 175 -3.38 -9.99 -5.33
C VAL A 175 -4.89 -10.17 -5.22
N ARG A 176 -5.36 -10.42 -4.00
CA ARG A 176 -6.77 -10.45 -3.61
C ARG A 176 -6.97 -9.58 -2.39
N VAL A 177 -8.03 -8.78 -2.38
CA VAL A 177 -8.39 -7.89 -1.27
C VAL A 177 -9.69 -8.40 -0.64
N LYS A 178 -9.66 -8.77 0.65
CA LYS A 178 -10.87 -9.23 1.35
C LYS A 178 -11.86 -8.08 1.54
N LYS A 179 -11.38 -6.93 2.04
CA LYS A 179 -12.21 -5.73 2.21
C LYS A 179 -11.51 -4.50 1.66
N PHE A 180 -12.07 -3.90 0.62
CA PHE A 180 -11.67 -2.59 0.13
C PHE A 180 -12.63 -1.54 0.66
N THR A 181 -12.11 -0.50 1.32
CA THR A 181 -12.90 0.61 1.85
C THR A 181 -12.45 1.91 1.20
N MET A 182 -13.40 2.65 0.64
CA MET A 182 -13.18 4.00 0.14
C MET A 182 -13.87 5.01 1.03
N TYR A 183 -13.16 6.10 1.33
CA TYR A 183 -13.69 7.25 2.04
C TYR A 183 -13.69 8.47 1.11
N VAL A 184 -14.87 9.03 0.93
CA VAL A 184 -15.14 10.22 0.14
C VAL A 184 -15.54 11.33 1.11
N ASN A 185 -14.73 12.37 1.20
CA ASN A 185 -14.96 13.57 2.00
C ASN A 185 -14.90 14.82 1.11
N GLY A 186 -15.94 15.66 1.09
CA GLY A 186 -16.00 16.88 0.26
C GLY A 186 -15.98 16.63 -1.25
N ARG A 187 -15.87 17.68 -2.09
CA ARG A 187 -15.96 17.64 -3.58
C ARG A 187 -14.89 16.78 -4.31
N TYR A 188 -14.06 16.01 -3.60
CA TYR A 188 -12.70 15.70 -4.04
C TYR A 188 -12.41 14.24 -4.36
N VAL A 189 -13.36 13.42 -4.79
CA VAL A 189 -12.93 12.23 -5.53
C VAL A 189 -12.52 12.67 -6.93
N ASN A 190 -11.29 13.16 -6.94
CA ASN A 190 -10.59 13.86 -7.98
C ASN A 190 -10.68 13.12 -9.33
N GLU A 191 -10.61 13.89 -10.42
CA GLU A 191 -10.59 13.45 -11.83
C GLU A 191 -9.62 12.30 -12.12
N ASN A 192 -8.63 12.10 -11.23
CA ASN A 192 -7.60 11.08 -11.34
C ASN A 192 -8.10 9.63 -11.29
N LEU A 193 -9.31 9.32 -10.80
CA LEU A 193 -9.85 7.95 -10.88
C LEU A 193 -10.19 7.52 -12.31
N ASP A 194 -10.22 8.44 -13.27
CA ASP A 194 -10.41 8.10 -14.67
C ASP A 194 -9.29 7.23 -15.24
N ILE A 195 -8.12 7.19 -14.60
CA ILE A 195 -7.05 6.24 -14.95
C ILE A 195 -7.52 4.78 -14.85
N LEU A 196 -8.54 4.50 -14.03
CA LEU A 196 -9.14 3.18 -13.92
C LEU A 196 -9.82 2.75 -15.23
N LYS A 197 -10.34 3.71 -16.02
CA LYS A 197 -10.97 3.47 -17.33
C LYS A 197 -10.01 2.87 -18.35
N SER A 198 -8.71 3.13 -18.23
CA SER A 198 -7.69 2.60 -19.14
C SER A 198 -7.10 1.26 -18.69
N LEU A 199 -7.54 0.69 -17.57
CA LEU A 199 -7.03 -0.60 -17.09
C LEU A 199 -7.69 -1.76 -17.84
N ASP A 200 -6.87 -2.72 -18.27
CA ASP A 200 -7.30 -3.95 -18.95
C ASP A 200 -7.64 -5.10 -17.97
N PHE A 201 -7.46 -4.88 -16.67
CA PHE A 201 -7.71 -5.86 -15.62
C PHE A 201 -8.75 -5.39 -14.60
N LYS A 202 -9.36 -6.36 -13.91
CA LYS A 202 -10.31 -6.12 -12.82
C LYS A 202 -9.70 -6.39 -11.45
N PHE A 203 -10.18 -5.65 -10.47
CA PHE A 203 -9.73 -5.69 -9.10
C PHE A 203 -10.43 -6.84 -8.37
N ARG A 204 -9.63 -7.77 -7.83
CA ARG A 204 -10.14 -8.92 -7.07
C ARG A 204 -10.46 -8.51 -5.63
N VAL A 205 -11.66 -7.98 -5.43
CA VAL A 205 -12.18 -7.50 -4.13
C VAL A 205 -13.38 -8.34 -3.72
N GLU A 206 -13.42 -8.85 -2.49
CA GLU A 206 -14.56 -9.65 -2.00
C GLU A 206 -15.67 -8.81 -1.37
N THR A 207 -15.28 -7.83 -0.58
CA THR A 207 -16.18 -6.89 0.09
C THR A 207 -15.76 -5.48 -0.24
N PHE A 208 -16.69 -4.69 -0.74
CA PHE A 208 -16.44 -3.31 -1.07
C PHE A 208 -17.29 -2.38 -0.21
N LYS A 209 -16.64 -1.45 0.49
CA LYS A 209 -17.28 -0.49 1.37
C LYS A 209 -17.03 0.92 0.85
N PHE A 210 -18.10 1.69 0.72
CA PHE A 210 -18.05 3.12 0.46
C PHE A 210 -18.55 3.89 1.67
N ASN A 211 -17.76 4.86 2.13
CA ASN A 211 -18.18 5.82 3.14
C ASN A 211 -18.19 7.21 2.51
N PHE A 212 -19.33 7.86 2.62
CA PHE A 212 -19.52 9.27 2.34
C PHE A 212 -19.53 9.99 3.69
N GLY A 213 -18.49 10.79 3.93
CA GLY A 213 -18.27 11.52 5.17
C GLY A 213 -18.94 12.90 5.18
N TRP A 214 -18.57 13.70 6.17
CA TRP A 214 -19.10 15.04 6.42
C TRP A 214 -18.70 16.02 5.31
N ILE A 215 -19.67 16.76 4.78
CA ILE A 215 -19.45 17.93 3.92
C ILE A 215 -19.28 19.15 4.84
N ARG A 216 -18.42 20.12 4.48
CA ARG A 216 -18.38 21.40 5.20
C ARG A 216 -19.70 22.14 4.95
N PHE A 217 -20.33 22.62 6.03
CA PHE A 217 -21.57 23.40 5.95
C PHE A 217 -21.40 24.61 5.02
N GLY A 218 -22.38 24.85 4.13
CA GLY A 218 -22.45 26.04 3.27
C GLY A 218 -21.98 25.84 1.82
N GLU A 219 -21.71 24.62 1.36
CA GLU A 219 -21.38 24.36 -0.05
C GLU A 219 -22.62 23.98 -0.87
N GLU A 220 -22.83 24.68 -2.00
CA GLU A 220 -24.03 24.60 -2.85
C GLU A 220 -24.08 23.36 -3.76
N ASP A 221 -22.96 22.68 -4.01
CA ASP A 221 -22.89 21.52 -4.91
C ASP A 221 -22.75 20.19 -4.14
N LEU A 222 -23.88 19.53 -3.88
CA LEU A 222 -23.88 18.19 -3.29
C LEU A 222 -23.27 17.16 -4.25
N ILE A 223 -22.42 16.29 -3.72
CA ILE A 223 -21.79 15.19 -4.48
C ILE A 223 -22.86 14.23 -4.99
N ASN A 224 -22.80 13.86 -6.26
CA ASN A 224 -23.58 12.74 -6.78
C ASN A 224 -22.97 11.41 -6.31
N VAL A 225 -23.57 10.83 -5.26
CA VAL A 225 -23.12 9.57 -4.65
C VAL A 225 -22.99 8.44 -5.68
N GLN A 226 -23.91 8.36 -6.65
CA GLN A 226 -23.87 7.32 -7.66
C GLN A 226 -22.66 7.47 -8.60
N ASP A 227 -22.36 8.69 -9.05
CA ASP A 227 -21.19 8.95 -9.90
C ASP A 227 -19.91 8.49 -9.21
N GLU A 228 -19.78 8.76 -7.92
CA GLU A 228 -18.61 8.34 -7.14
C GLU A 228 -18.48 6.83 -7.02
N VAL A 229 -19.59 6.13 -6.81
CA VAL A 229 -19.59 4.66 -6.81
C VAL A 229 -19.19 4.12 -8.18
N MET A 230 -19.69 4.73 -9.26
CA MET A 230 -19.46 4.30 -10.63
C MET A 230 -18.02 4.52 -11.11
N LYS A 231 -17.22 5.36 -10.43
CA LYS A 231 -15.78 5.48 -10.71
C LYS A 231 -14.98 4.23 -10.36
N ILE A 232 -15.48 3.35 -9.48
CA ILE A 232 -14.71 2.22 -8.95
C ILE A 232 -15.43 0.89 -9.15
N LEU A 233 -16.74 0.83 -8.85
CA LEU A 233 -17.50 -0.42 -8.86
C LEU A 233 -17.35 -1.21 -10.18
N PRO A 234 -17.39 -0.59 -11.39
CA PRO A 234 -17.23 -1.31 -12.64
C PRO A 234 -15.87 -2.02 -12.83
N TYR A 235 -14.84 -1.60 -12.09
CA TYR A 235 -13.49 -2.17 -12.15
C TYR A 235 -13.29 -3.30 -11.15
N LEU A 236 -14.26 -3.58 -10.28
CA LEU A 236 -14.22 -4.75 -9.40
C LEU A 236 -14.65 -6.01 -10.16
N GLU A 237 -14.00 -7.13 -9.88
CA GLU A 237 -14.31 -8.40 -10.52
C GLU A 237 -15.69 -8.94 -10.07
N PRO A 238 -16.70 -9.05 -10.97
CA PRO A 238 -18.09 -9.30 -10.57
C PRO A 238 -18.34 -10.57 -9.78
N ARG A 239 -17.66 -11.68 -10.11
CA ARG A 239 -17.88 -12.98 -9.44
C ARG A 239 -17.02 -13.16 -8.18
N VAL A 240 -16.04 -12.29 -7.98
CA VAL A 240 -15.24 -12.25 -6.74
C VAL A 240 -15.89 -11.32 -5.73
N LEU A 241 -16.50 -10.22 -6.17
CA LEU A 241 -17.24 -9.30 -5.31
C LEU A 241 -18.52 -9.95 -4.80
N GLN A 242 -18.59 -10.18 -3.49
CA GLN A 242 -19.73 -10.83 -2.84
C GLN A 242 -20.58 -9.85 -2.04
N ASN A 243 -19.97 -8.81 -1.47
CA ASN A 243 -20.63 -7.91 -0.55
C ASN A 243 -20.35 -6.45 -0.91
N VAL A 244 -21.38 -5.62 -0.84
CA VAL A 244 -21.23 -4.16 -0.91
C VAL A 244 -21.87 -3.49 0.30
N GLU A 245 -21.17 -2.51 0.86
CA GLU A 245 -21.60 -1.69 1.99
C GLU A 245 -21.57 -0.21 1.58
N PHE A 246 -22.70 0.49 1.68
CA PHE A 246 -22.77 1.94 1.48
C PHE A 246 -23.09 2.62 2.81
N HIS A 247 -22.27 3.58 3.21
CA HIS A 247 -22.48 4.41 4.40
C HIS A 247 -22.59 5.87 3.97
N ILE A 248 -23.80 6.39 4.00
CA ILE A 248 -24.18 7.73 3.54
C ILE A 248 -24.58 8.51 4.78
N ASN A 249 -23.60 9.17 5.40
CA ASN A 249 -23.78 9.74 6.74
C ASN A 249 -24.37 11.17 6.74
N TYR A 250 -24.47 11.81 5.58
CA TYR A 250 -25.01 13.17 5.43
C TYR A 250 -26.46 13.11 4.95
N ARG A 251 -27.36 13.85 5.60
CA ARG A 251 -28.83 13.71 5.41
C ARG A 251 -29.29 14.18 4.04
N GLU A 252 -28.56 15.07 3.39
CA GLU A 252 -28.86 15.62 2.08
C GLU A 252 -28.30 14.75 0.96
N LEU A 253 -27.34 13.86 1.27
CA LEU A 253 -26.84 12.89 0.30
C LEU A 253 -27.82 11.73 0.14
N LYS A 254 -27.89 11.23 -1.10
CA LYS A 254 -28.76 10.14 -1.48
C LYS A 254 -28.08 9.27 -2.52
N LEU A 255 -28.15 7.96 -2.34
CA LEU A 255 -27.69 7.00 -3.33
C LEU A 255 -28.79 6.70 -4.33
N GLU A 256 -28.64 7.21 -5.56
CA GLU A 256 -29.39 6.67 -6.70
C GLU A 256 -28.76 5.38 -7.18
N THR A 257 -29.58 4.41 -7.59
CA THR A 257 -29.10 3.07 -7.95
C THR A 257 -29.39 2.67 -9.40
N ASN A 258 -30.12 3.48 -10.17
CA ASN A 258 -30.50 3.24 -11.58
C ASN A 258 -29.35 2.79 -12.50
N ARG A 259 -28.11 3.28 -12.34
CA ARG A 259 -26.93 2.80 -13.07
C ARG A 259 -26.23 1.63 -12.38
N ILE A 260 -26.08 1.71 -11.05
CA ILE A 260 -25.40 0.67 -10.25
C ILE A 260 -26.06 -0.70 -10.44
N VAL A 261 -27.40 -0.77 -10.42
CA VAL A 261 -28.14 -2.05 -10.54
C VAL A 261 -27.97 -2.75 -11.89
N LYS A 262 -27.54 -2.00 -12.91
CA LYS A 262 -27.30 -2.54 -14.26
C LYS A 262 -25.95 -3.24 -14.39
N THR A 263 -25.00 -2.95 -13.48
CA THR A 263 -23.66 -3.53 -13.49
C THR A 263 -23.67 -5.04 -13.26
N LEU A 264 -22.69 -5.76 -13.82
CA LEU A 264 -22.53 -7.18 -13.50
C LEU A 264 -22.17 -7.38 -12.04
N GLN A 265 -21.38 -6.46 -11.47
CA GLN A 265 -20.98 -6.47 -10.08
C GLN A 265 -22.20 -6.55 -9.17
N TRP A 266 -23.19 -5.66 -9.36
CA TRP A 266 -24.44 -5.69 -8.61
C TRP A 266 -25.20 -7.01 -8.77
N LYS A 267 -25.33 -7.49 -10.02
CA LYS A 267 -26.11 -8.69 -10.35
C LYS A 267 -25.57 -9.98 -9.71
N TYR A 268 -24.27 -10.05 -9.41
CA TYR A 268 -23.62 -11.21 -8.79
C TYR A 268 -23.43 -11.06 -7.26
N LEU A 269 -23.81 -9.93 -6.65
CA LEU A 269 -23.66 -9.77 -5.20
C LEU A 269 -24.51 -10.78 -4.44
N LYS A 270 -23.97 -11.23 -3.31
CA LYS A 270 -24.70 -12.04 -2.33
C LYS A 270 -25.35 -11.16 -1.28
N ARG A 271 -24.69 -10.07 -0.89
CA ARG A 271 -25.12 -9.19 0.21
C ARG A 271 -24.97 -7.71 -0.13
N VAL A 272 -25.98 -6.94 0.25
CA VAL A 272 -25.97 -5.47 0.16
C VAL A 272 -26.39 -4.89 1.50
N ASN A 273 -25.56 -4.01 2.04
CA ASN A 273 -25.88 -3.21 3.22
C ASN A 273 -25.86 -1.73 2.85
N ILE A 274 -26.94 -1.00 3.14
CA ILE A 274 -27.03 0.43 2.90
C ILE A 274 -27.41 1.11 4.22
N TYR A 275 -26.60 2.07 4.64
CA TYR A 275 -26.81 2.92 5.81
C TYR A 275 -26.96 4.36 5.32
N GLY A 276 -28.16 4.95 5.48
CA GLY A 276 -28.51 6.28 4.98
C GLY A 276 -29.48 6.27 3.79
N ASN A 277 -29.66 7.43 3.13
CA ASN A 277 -30.71 7.61 2.13
C ASN A 277 -30.39 6.92 0.80
N VAL A 278 -31.35 6.18 0.27
CA VAL A 278 -31.23 5.47 -1.01
C VAL A 278 -32.53 5.52 -1.80
N VAL A 279 -32.44 5.60 -3.12
CA VAL A 279 -33.54 5.29 -4.04
C VAL A 279 -33.17 4.08 -4.88
N ILE A 280 -34.01 3.05 -4.74
CA ILE A 280 -33.81 1.77 -5.40
C ILE A 280 -35.15 1.15 -5.79
N SER A 281 -35.19 0.57 -6.99
CA SER A 281 -36.35 -0.19 -7.45
C SER A 281 -36.44 -1.52 -6.72
N THR A 282 -37.61 -1.86 -6.20
CA THR A 282 -37.89 -3.15 -5.54
C THR A 282 -37.55 -4.36 -6.42
N LYS A 283 -37.81 -4.26 -7.74
CA LYS A 283 -37.49 -5.31 -8.73
C LYS A 283 -36.00 -5.66 -8.75
N SER A 284 -35.12 -4.73 -8.37
CA SER A 284 -33.67 -4.93 -8.34
C SER A 284 -33.13 -5.59 -7.06
N LEU A 285 -33.99 -5.80 -6.06
CA LEU A 285 -33.62 -6.29 -4.73
C LEU A 285 -33.92 -7.79 -4.51
N THR A 286 -34.68 -8.43 -5.41
CA THR A 286 -35.24 -9.78 -5.22
C THR A 286 -34.21 -10.91 -5.21
N ARG A 287 -32.94 -10.62 -5.52
CA ARG A 287 -31.91 -11.63 -5.83
C ARG A 287 -30.87 -11.83 -4.72
N PHE A 288 -30.92 -11.02 -3.66
CA PHE A 288 -29.89 -11.04 -2.62
C PHE A 288 -30.15 -12.10 -1.56
N LYS A 289 -29.07 -12.79 -1.13
CA LYS A 289 -29.14 -13.71 0.03
C LYS A 289 -29.35 -12.96 1.34
N LYS A 290 -28.82 -11.73 1.42
CA LYS A 290 -29.03 -10.84 2.56
C LYS A 290 -29.09 -9.39 2.07
N LEU A 291 -30.15 -8.70 2.44
CA LEU A 291 -30.32 -7.27 2.22
C LEU A 291 -30.54 -6.61 3.58
N SER A 292 -29.77 -5.57 3.88
CA SER A 292 -29.99 -4.72 5.04
C SER A 292 -30.03 -3.28 4.58
N VAL A 293 -31.12 -2.58 4.87
CA VAL A 293 -31.19 -1.14 4.66
C VAL A 293 -31.61 -0.47 5.97
N LEU A 294 -30.74 0.37 6.49
CA LEU A 294 -30.97 1.15 7.70
C LEU A 294 -30.93 2.62 7.29
N ASN A 295 -32.09 3.27 7.29
CA ASN A 295 -32.26 4.57 6.64
C ASN A 295 -32.85 5.60 7.62
N TYR A 296 -32.51 6.87 7.39
CA TYR A 296 -33.17 8.01 8.00
C TYR A 296 -34.45 8.41 7.24
N ASN A 297 -34.53 8.21 5.91
CA ASN A 297 -35.72 8.43 5.04
C ASN A 297 -35.79 7.40 3.89
N PHE A 298 -36.64 6.38 3.98
CA PHE A 298 -36.76 5.29 2.98
C PHE A 298 -37.87 5.56 1.95
N LEU A 299 -37.49 5.79 0.68
CA LEU A 299 -38.44 6.01 -0.44
C LEU A 299 -38.38 4.82 -1.41
N LEU A 300 -39.47 4.05 -1.46
CA LEU A 300 -39.68 2.97 -2.42
C LEU A 300 -40.34 3.51 -3.68
N LEU A 301 -39.69 3.36 -4.84
CA LEU A 301 -40.36 3.57 -6.12
C LEU A 301 -41.03 2.26 -6.53
N SER A 302 -42.33 2.15 -6.21
CA SER A 302 -43.22 1.15 -6.81
C SER A 302 -43.68 1.68 -8.16
N ASN A 303 -43.03 1.25 -9.24
CA ASN A 303 -43.64 1.38 -10.57
C ASN A 303 -44.67 0.26 -10.69
N PHE A 304 -45.95 0.63 -10.60
CA PHE A 304 -47.04 -0.15 -11.21
C PHE A 304 -46.76 -0.29 -12.70
#